data_AF-A0A2E1KUA5-F1
#
_entry.id   AF-A0A2E1KUA5-F1
#
_cell.length_a   1.000
_cell.length_b   1.000
_cell.length_c   1.000
_cell.angle_alpha   90.00
_cell.angle_beta   90.00
_cell.angle_gamma   90.00
#
_symmetry.space_group_name_H-M   'P 1'
#
loop_
_entity.id
_entity.type
_entity.pdbx_description
1 polymer ?
#
loop_
_entity_poly.entity_id
_entity_poly.type
_entity_poly.pdbx_seq_one_letter_code
_entity_poly.pdbx_strand_id
1 'polypeptide(L)'
;MARYAIAQYRDDRCVGTPQRSRDLFASRAKKRGGCTIRSLGIPDGPSDEWAECLIDNRRTPVPDQVSFRLDFPRWLATQTTPNRRIVKRLSLGFSTAEVARKFRMSTSRVSQLRRQLACSSHVFVGQQCAAWRGSSCHPRQDSC
;
A
#
# COMPACT_ATOMS: atom_id res chain seq x y z
N MET A 1 -47.39 -18.42 -12.79
CA MET A 1 -46.54 -18.86 -11.66
C MET A 1 -45.07 -18.47 -11.80
N ALA A 2 -44.41 -18.65 -12.95
CA ALA A 2 -42.97 -18.34 -13.12
C ALA A 2 -42.56 -16.88 -12.78
N ARG A 3 -43.39 -15.88 -13.08
CA ARG A 3 -43.11 -14.47 -12.75
C ARG A 3 -42.99 -14.21 -11.25
N TYR A 4 -43.73 -14.94 -10.44
CA TYR A 4 -43.73 -14.77 -8.99
C TYR A 4 -42.45 -15.33 -8.37
N ALA A 5 -41.98 -16.49 -8.85
CA ALA A 5 -40.71 -17.08 -8.43
C ALA A 5 -39.52 -16.17 -8.78
N ILE A 6 -39.51 -15.59 -9.99
CA ILE A 6 -38.47 -14.63 -10.42
C ILE A 6 -38.49 -13.37 -9.54
N ALA A 7 -39.68 -12.85 -9.20
CA ALA A 7 -39.81 -11.68 -8.33
C ALA A 7 -39.32 -11.96 -6.91
N GLN A 8 -39.57 -13.15 -6.37
CA GLN A 8 -39.09 -13.57 -5.04
C GLN A 8 -37.56 -13.74 -5.03
N TYR A 9 -36.98 -14.37 -6.06
CA TYR A 9 -35.53 -14.49 -6.19
C TYR A 9 -34.84 -13.12 -6.28
N ARG A 10 -35.40 -12.19 -7.07
CA ARG A 10 -34.90 -10.81 -7.17
C ARG A 10 -35.03 -10.00 -5.88
N ASP A 11 -35.92 -10.40 -4.98
CA ASP A 11 -36.04 -9.79 -3.66
C ASP A 11 -35.28 -10.57 -2.56
N ASP A 12 -34.40 -11.50 -2.97
CA ASP A 12 -33.62 -12.39 -2.10
C ASP A 12 -34.49 -13.20 -1.12
N ARG A 13 -35.76 -13.42 -1.51
CA ARG A 13 -36.72 -14.25 -0.79
C ARG A 13 -36.70 -15.65 -1.38
N CYS A 14 -35.67 -16.42 -1.04
CA CYS A 14 -35.64 -17.85 -1.33
C CYS A 14 -36.54 -18.59 -0.32
N VAL A 15 -37.50 -19.37 -0.82
CA VAL A 15 -38.34 -20.23 0.01
C VAL A 15 -37.47 -21.25 0.77
N GLY A 16 -37.68 -21.37 2.08
CA GLY A 16 -36.98 -22.35 2.94
C GLY A 16 -35.91 -21.80 3.88
N THR A 17 -35.51 -20.52 3.79
CA THR A 17 -34.57 -19.90 4.75
C THR A 17 -35.09 -18.54 5.28
N PRO A 18 -35.17 -18.34 6.60
CA PRO A 18 -35.52 -17.04 7.17
C PRO A 18 -34.48 -15.99 6.79
N GLN A 19 -34.91 -14.88 6.19
CA GLN A 19 -34.01 -13.80 5.77
C GLN A 19 -33.45 -13.07 7.00
N ARG A 20 -32.12 -13.15 7.21
CA ARG A 20 -31.47 -12.58 8.40
C ARG A 20 -31.24 -11.08 8.24
N SER A 21 -31.95 -10.27 9.03
CA SER A 21 -31.75 -8.81 9.05
C SER A 21 -30.50 -8.36 9.82
N ARG A 22 -29.85 -9.27 10.56
CA ARG A 22 -28.62 -8.98 11.34
C ARG A 22 -27.34 -9.31 10.58
N ASP A 23 -27.44 -9.92 9.40
CA ASP A 23 -26.30 -10.17 8.53
C ASP A 23 -26.04 -8.92 7.68
N LEU A 24 -24.92 -8.23 7.95
CA LEU A 24 -24.55 -6.99 7.28
C LEU A 24 -24.29 -7.17 5.77
N PHE A 25 -23.97 -8.38 5.33
CA PHE A 25 -23.76 -8.69 3.92
C PHE A 25 -25.06 -9.06 3.20
N ALA A 26 -26.13 -9.38 3.94
CA ALA A 26 -27.42 -9.70 3.36
C ALA A 26 -28.06 -8.49 2.67
N SER A 27 -28.64 -8.72 1.50
CA SER A 27 -29.34 -7.71 0.68
C SER A 27 -30.42 -6.96 1.48
N ARG A 28 -31.12 -7.65 2.40
CA ARG A 28 -32.13 -7.06 3.27
C ARG A 28 -31.55 -6.07 4.30
N ALA A 29 -30.34 -6.28 4.81
CA ALA A 29 -29.67 -5.35 5.72
C ALA A 29 -29.21 -4.07 4.98
N LYS A 30 -28.73 -4.23 3.74
CA LYS A 30 -28.39 -3.11 2.85
C LYS A 30 -29.60 -2.23 2.51
N LYS A 31 -30.75 -2.85 2.18
CA LYS A 31 -32.00 -2.12 1.85
C LYS A 31 -32.64 -1.41 3.05
N ARG A 32 -32.50 -1.95 4.26
CA ARG A 32 -33.30 -1.54 5.44
C ARG A 32 -32.55 -0.67 6.46
N GLY A 33 -31.21 -0.69 6.46
CA GLY A 33 -30.43 -0.27 7.63
C GLY A 33 -29.45 0.88 7.46
N GLY A 34 -29.47 1.66 6.38
CA GLY A 34 -28.51 2.77 6.19
C GLY A 34 -27.03 2.33 6.25
N CYS A 35 -26.76 1.03 6.16
CA CYS A 35 -25.44 0.45 6.31
C CYS A 35 -24.69 0.59 4.99
N THR A 36 -23.69 1.47 4.97
CA THR A 36 -22.74 1.56 3.86
C THR A 36 -21.52 0.73 4.21
N ILE A 37 -21.31 -0.38 3.49
CA ILE A 37 -20.06 -1.14 3.59
C ILE A 37 -18.99 -0.29 2.91
N ARG A 38 -18.07 0.26 3.70
CA ARG A 38 -16.86 0.91 3.18
C ARG A 38 -15.70 -0.07 3.31
N SER A 39 -14.89 -0.16 2.25
CA SER A 39 -13.59 -0.80 2.38
C SER A 39 -12.76 -0.01 3.39
N LEU A 40 -12.04 -0.71 4.29
CA LEU A 40 -11.08 -0.09 5.21
C LEU A 40 -9.77 0.34 4.51
N GLY A 41 -9.73 0.28 3.18
CA GLY A 41 -8.70 0.97 2.40
C GLY A 41 -8.67 2.46 2.73
N ILE A 42 -7.51 3.08 2.55
CA ILE A 42 -7.26 4.50 2.85
C ILE A 42 -8.37 5.34 2.17
N PRO A 43 -9.23 6.06 2.92
CA PRO A 43 -10.54 6.44 2.38
C PRO A 43 -10.54 7.46 1.24
N ASP A 44 -9.50 8.28 1.04
CA ASP A 44 -9.57 9.42 0.11
C ASP A 44 -8.24 9.79 -0.57
N GLY A 45 -7.34 8.83 -0.78
CA GLY A 45 -6.06 9.07 -1.47
C GLY A 45 -5.90 8.17 -2.69
N PRO A 46 -5.09 8.54 -3.71
CA PRO A 46 -4.62 7.56 -4.67
C PRO A 46 -3.99 6.43 -3.86
N SER A 47 -4.63 5.26 -3.85
CA SER A 47 -4.12 4.08 -3.18
C SER A 47 -2.81 3.76 -3.88
N ASP A 48 -1.73 4.23 -3.27
CA ASP A 48 -0.41 4.12 -3.82
C ASP A 48 -0.13 2.62 -3.78
N GLU A 49 -0.03 1.95 -4.93
CA GLU A 49 -0.12 0.47 -5.08
C GLU A 49 0.76 -0.31 -4.08
N TRP A 50 1.87 0.29 -3.63
CA TRP A 50 2.76 -0.27 -2.62
C TRP A 50 2.14 -0.37 -1.21
N ALA A 51 1.17 0.49 -0.87
CA ALA A 51 0.47 0.49 0.40
C ALA A 51 -0.47 -0.71 0.53
N GLU A 52 -1.08 -1.16 -0.58
CA GLU A 52 -1.93 -2.35 -0.60
C GLU A 52 -1.14 -3.63 -0.33
N CYS A 53 0.10 -3.71 -0.84
CA CYS A 53 1.00 -4.84 -0.55
C CYS A 53 1.32 -5.00 0.95
N LEU A 54 1.11 -3.98 1.78
CA LEU A 54 1.35 -4.02 3.23
C LEU A 54 0.12 -4.42 4.04
N ILE A 55 -1.07 -4.45 3.44
CA ILE A 55 -2.31 -4.78 4.17
C ILE A 55 -2.31 -6.25 4.58
N ASP A 56 -1.75 -7.15 3.76
CA ASP A 56 -1.73 -8.59 4.01
C ASP A 56 -0.37 -9.13 4.51
N ASN A 57 0.56 -8.23 4.89
CA ASN A 57 1.86 -8.66 5.41
C ASN A 57 1.77 -9.10 6.87
N ARG A 58 1.74 -10.42 7.11
CA ARG A 58 1.79 -11.03 8.45
C ARG A 58 3.20 -11.43 8.91
N ARG A 59 4.22 -11.27 8.06
CA ARG A 59 5.61 -11.70 8.34
C ARG A 59 6.39 -10.66 9.13
N THR A 60 6.16 -9.39 8.85
CA THR A 60 6.87 -8.27 9.48
C THR A 60 6.27 -7.95 10.85
N PRO A 61 7.05 -7.77 11.93
CA PRO A 61 6.55 -7.34 13.23
C PRO A 61 5.76 -6.04 13.18
N VAL A 62 4.76 -5.88 14.05
CA VAL A 62 3.87 -4.69 14.07
C VAL A 62 4.65 -3.36 14.17
N PRO A 63 5.69 -3.20 15.02
CA PRO A 63 6.45 -1.95 15.07
C PRO A 63 7.05 -1.57 13.72
N ASP A 64 7.63 -2.54 13.01
CA ASP A 64 8.23 -2.32 11.69
C ASP A 64 7.17 -1.97 10.64
N GLN A 65 5.98 -2.58 10.73
CA GLN A 65 4.85 -2.21 9.87
C GLN A 65 4.39 -0.77 10.12
N VAL A 66 4.34 -0.33 11.37
CA VAL A 66 3.90 1.03 11.74
C VAL A 66 4.93 2.06 11.28
N SER A 67 6.22 1.85 11.56
CA SER A 67 7.30 2.71 11.06
C SER A 67 7.27 2.80 9.54
N PHE A 68 7.05 1.68 8.84
CA PHE A 68 6.89 1.71 7.40
C PHE A 68 5.66 2.53 6.99
N ARG A 69 4.47 2.31 7.58
CA ARG A 69 3.25 3.03 7.18
C ARG A 69 3.30 4.54 7.43
N LEU A 70 4.00 4.98 8.46
CA LEU A 70 4.06 6.40 8.83
C LEU A 70 5.27 7.10 8.19
N ASP A 71 6.46 6.52 8.29
CA ASP A 71 7.70 7.19 7.94
C ASP A 71 8.03 7.02 6.45
N PHE A 72 7.69 5.88 5.84
CA PHE A 72 7.96 5.66 4.41
C PHE A 72 7.29 6.68 3.49
N PRO A 73 5.97 6.98 3.59
CA PRO A 73 5.37 8.00 2.73
C PRO A 73 5.91 9.41 2.99
N ARG A 74 6.23 9.75 4.24
CA ARG A 74 6.87 11.03 4.60
C ARG A 74 8.26 11.17 3.99
N TRP A 75 9.09 10.15 4.14
CA TRP A 75 10.40 10.08 3.51
C TRP A 75 10.31 10.08 1.98
N LEU A 76 9.37 9.33 1.41
CA LEU A 76 9.16 9.28 -0.04
C LEU A 76 8.82 10.66 -0.60
N ALA A 77 8.06 11.48 0.12
CA ALA A 77 7.73 12.84 -0.27
C ALA A 77 8.97 13.74 -0.42
N THR A 78 10.02 13.52 0.40
CA THR A 78 11.31 14.26 0.33
C THR A 78 12.17 13.90 -0.87
N GLN A 79 11.88 12.78 -1.56
CA GLN A 79 12.69 12.31 -2.69
C GLN A 79 12.35 13.05 -3.99
N THR A 80 13.33 13.16 -4.88
CA THR A 80 13.11 13.70 -6.23
C THR A 80 12.10 12.86 -7.03
N THR A 81 11.39 13.46 -7.97
CA THR A 81 10.39 12.76 -8.81
C THR A 81 10.90 11.48 -9.48
N PRO A 82 12.13 11.43 -10.04
CA PRO A 82 12.70 10.18 -10.56
C PRO A 82 12.90 9.11 -9.49
N ASN A 83 13.46 9.48 -8.33
CA ASN A 83 13.70 8.57 -7.22
C ASN A 83 12.40 8.00 -6.67
N ARG A 84 11.35 8.83 -6.53
CA ARG A 84 10.01 8.38 -6.10
C ARG A 84 9.48 7.26 -6.99
N ARG A 85 9.61 7.38 -8.30
CA ARG A 85 9.14 6.35 -9.26
C ARG A 85 9.93 5.05 -9.16
N ILE A 86 11.23 5.13 -8.90
CA ILE A 86 12.10 3.96 -8.71
C ILE A 86 11.74 3.26 -7.39
N VAL A 87 11.62 4.02 -6.30
CA VAL A 87 11.26 3.51 -4.98
C VAL A 87 9.91 2.79 -5.03
N LYS A 88 8.87 3.41 -5.61
CA LYS A 88 7.54 2.78 -5.74
C LYS A 88 7.62 1.41 -6.41
N ARG A 89 8.38 1.28 -7.50
CA ARG A 89 8.58 -0.03 -8.15
C ARG A 89 9.35 -1.02 -7.30
N LEU A 90 10.41 -0.59 -6.64
CA LEU A 90 11.16 -1.49 -5.75
C LEU A 90 10.29 -1.96 -4.57
N SER A 91 9.43 -1.11 -4.04
CA SER A 91 8.48 -1.45 -2.97
C SER A 91 7.38 -2.42 -3.40
N LEU A 92 7.01 -2.42 -4.69
CA LEU A 92 6.10 -3.42 -5.28
C LEU A 92 6.75 -4.80 -5.49
N GLY A 93 8.04 -4.95 -5.16
CA GLY A 93 8.76 -6.22 -5.29
C GLY A 93 9.38 -6.47 -6.67
N PHE A 94 9.35 -5.49 -7.59
CA PHE A 94 10.03 -5.63 -8.88
C PHE A 94 11.55 -5.81 -8.69
N SER A 95 12.15 -6.68 -9.50
CA SER A 95 13.58 -6.94 -9.51
C SER A 95 14.38 -5.71 -10.00
N THR A 96 15.66 -5.63 -9.61
CA THR A 96 16.55 -4.57 -10.08
C THR A 96 16.71 -4.56 -11.60
N ALA A 97 16.61 -5.73 -12.26
CA ALA A 97 16.65 -5.89 -13.71
C ALA A 97 15.40 -5.30 -14.39
N GLU A 98 14.21 -5.52 -13.85
CA GLU A 98 12.97 -4.96 -14.40
C GLU A 98 12.93 -3.44 -14.26
N VAL A 99 13.35 -2.94 -13.10
CA VAL A 99 13.49 -1.50 -12.85
C VAL A 99 14.52 -0.88 -13.80
N ALA A 100 15.69 -1.51 -13.95
CA ALA A 100 16.74 -1.05 -14.87
C ALA A 100 16.21 -0.91 -16.31
N ARG A 101 15.52 -1.94 -16.81
CA ARG A 101 14.91 -1.94 -18.15
C ARG A 101 13.89 -0.81 -18.31
N LYS A 102 13.04 -0.61 -17.30
CA LYS A 102 11.96 0.39 -17.35
C LYS A 102 12.46 1.83 -17.31
N PHE A 103 13.53 2.10 -16.55
CA PHE A 103 14.12 3.42 -16.41
C PHE A 103 15.34 3.67 -17.33
N ARG A 104 15.67 2.70 -18.21
CA ARG A 104 16.83 2.75 -19.12
C ARG A 104 18.14 3.02 -18.37
N MET A 105 18.32 2.34 -17.24
CA MET A 105 19.53 2.41 -16.42
C MET A 105 20.25 1.07 -16.43
N SER A 106 21.53 1.06 -16.03
CA SER A 106 22.22 -0.21 -15.75
C SER A 106 21.70 -0.83 -14.45
N THR A 107 21.72 -2.16 -14.37
CA THR A 107 21.36 -2.93 -13.16
C THR A 107 22.23 -2.54 -11.96
N SER A 108 23.51 -2.25 -12.21
CA SER A 108 24.46 -1.75 -11.22
C SER A 108 24.01 -0.40 -10.65
N ARG A 109 23.57 0.53 -11.50
CA ARG A 109 23.09 1.84 -11.06
C ARG A 109 21.82 1.72 -10.22
N VAL A 110 20.88 0.87 -10.61
CA VAL A 110 19.68 0.59 -9.80
C VAL A 110 20.05 -0.02 -8.45
N SER A 111 21.05 -0.92 -8.41
CA SER A 111 21.53 -1.50 -7.16
C SER A 111 22.20 -0.48 -6.24
N GLN A 112 22.96 0.47 -6.81
CA GLN A 112 23.51 1.60 -6.06
C GLN A 112 22.39 2.50 -5.51
N LEU A 113 21.42 2.87 -6.35
CA LEU A 113 20.27 3.68 -5.94
C LEU A 113 19.50 3.01 -4.81
N ARG A 114 19.26 1.69 -4.89
CA ARG A 114 18.58 0.94 -3.84
C ARG A 114 19.30 1.08 -2.49
N ARG A 115 20.63 1.01 -2.47
CA ARG A 115 21.43 1.20 -1.25
C ARG A 115 21.39 2.65 -0.75
N GLN A 116 21.53 3.62 -1.66
CA GLN A 116 21.48 5.06 -1.32
C GLN A 116 20.13 5.45 -0.71
N LEU A 117 19.04 4.97 -1.30
CA LEU A 117 17.67 5.20 -0.86
C LEU A 117 17.37 4.48 0.46
N ALA A 118 17.85 3.24 0.64
CA ALA A 118 17.72 2.54 1.91
C ALA A 118 18.44 3.31 3.03
N CYS A 119 19.67 3.77 2.79
CA CYS A 119 20.37 4.58 3.77
C CYS A 119 19.69 5.91 4.08
N SER A 120 19.19 6.62 3.07
CA SER A 120 18.50 7.90 3.32
C SER A 120 17.22 7.70 4.12
N SER A 121 16.52 6.58 3.93
CA SER A 121 15.36 6.20 4.75
C SER A 121 15.76 5.94 6.20
N HIS A 122 16.82 5.16 6.45
CA HIS A 122 17.32 4.95 7.81
C HIS A 122 17.70 6.27 8.49
N VAL A 123 18.43 7.14 7.80
CA VAL A 123 18.81 8.47 8.30
C VAL A 123 17.58 9.32 8.63
N PHE A 124 16.53 9.26 7.80
CA PHE A 124 15.27 9.97 8.04
C PHE A 124 14.56 9.51 9.32
N VAL A 125 14.58 8.21 9.63
CA VAL A 125 14.01 7.64 10.86
C VAL A 125 14.94 7.84 12.08
N GLY A 126 16.08 8.51 11.90
CA GLY A 126 17.10 8.68 12.96
C GLY A 126 17.91 7.41 13.24
N GLN A 127 17.80 6.38 12.38
CA GLN A 127 18.63 5.19 12.44
C GLN A 127 19.96 5.43 11.72
N GLN A 128 21.05 5.00 12.33
CA GLN A 128 22.38 5.08 11.71
C GLN A 128 22.48 4.05 10.58
N CYS A 129 22.71 4.49 9.33
CA CYS A 129 22.96 3.55 8.24
C CYS A 129 24.32 2.87 8.45
N ALA A 130 24.35 1.57 8.77
CA ALA A 130 25.58 0.81 9.00
C ALA A 130 26.53 0.77 7.77
N ALA A 131 26.02 1.05 6.57
CA ALA A 131 26.80 1.12 5.33
C ALA A 131 27.65 2.39 5.18
N TRP A 132 27.55 3.34 6.12
CA TRP A 132 28.23 4.65 6.07
C TRP A 132 29.51 4.76 6.90
N ARG A 133 30.02 3.65 7.48
CA ARG A 133 31.26 3.61 8.30
C ARG A 133 32.56 3.92 7.54
N GLY A 134 32.52 4.68 6.44
CA GLY A 134 33.71 5.07 5.69
C GLY A 134 33.53 6.12 4.61
N SER A 135 32.43 6.90 4.58
CA SER A 135 32.30 7.95 3.56
C SER A 135 31.55 9.15 4.11
N SER A 136 32.30 10.21 4.41
CA SER A 136 31.80 11.54 4.72
C SER A 136 31.04 12.13 3.53
N CYS A 137 29.72 12.09 3.58
CA CYS A 137 28.83 12.88 2.75
C CYS A 137 27.73 13.45 3.65
N HIS A 138 27.88 14.71 4.02
CA HIS A 138 26.83 15.44 4.74
C HIS A 138 25.53 15.46 3.94
N PRO A 139 24.36 15.31 4.60
CA PRO A 139 23.10 15.64 3.96
C PRO A 139 23.11 17.13 3.60
N ARG A 140 22.77 17.43 2.35
CA ARG A 140 22.57 18.80 1.87
C ARG A 140 21.39 19.38 2.64
N GLN A 141 21.69 20.25 3.61
CA GLN A 141 20.71 21.07 4.30
C GLN A 141 20.31 22.18 3.32
N ASP A 142 19.35 21.90 2.45
CA ASP A 142 18.64 22.96 1.72
C ASP A 142 17.39 23.29 2.57
N SER A 143 17.61 24.15 3.57
CA SER A 143 16.57 24.85 4.32
C SER A 143 15.97 25.96 3.45
N CYS A 144 14.65 25.95 3.28
CA CYS A 144 13.79 27.13 3.12
C CYS A 144 12.34 26.71 3.29
#